data_AF-A0A7V2T832-F1
#
_entry.id   AF-A0A7V2T832-F1
#
_cell.length_a   1.000
_cell.length_b   1.000
_cell.length_c   1.000
_cell.angle_alpha   90.00
_cell.angle_beta   90.00
_cell.angle_gamma   90.00
#
_symmetry.space_group_name_H-M   'P 1'
#
loop_
_entity.id
_entity.type
_entity.pdbx_description
1 polymer ?
#
loop_
_entity_poly.entity_id
_entity_poly.type
_entity_poly.pdbx_seq_one_letter_code
_entity_poly.pdbx_strand_id
1 'polypeptide(L)'
;PIVSSARAFRALWKRAYHRFSDWLGAVVYEDPWLAGGHNGLSNSEDPEKPESPFPRVLEIRKFLRSIGLDHVPIVMAGGVWNLSEWKDWIGNKDLGPIAFQFGTRPLLTKESPIPEAWKKRLLELEPGDVLLHRFSPTGFYSSAIYNDFLRELVERSERQVPVRAEPCPEEGFTTYFALARNKRGVYMRPEDHTRVQGWIEAGYSQPMRTPDDTLIFVTPERARQIRRDQADCMGCLSQCKFSSWKQEANYTTGRLPDPRSFCIQKTLQDVAHGRGDPLDNQLVFAGHNVFRFRQDPFYANGFVPTVRQLVQRILSGA
;
A
#
# COMPACT_ATOMS: atom_id res chain seq x y z
N PRO A 1 -8.78 -13.29 12.19
CA PRO A 1 -8.85 -12.58 10.88
C PRO A 1 -8.30 -11.16 11.06
N ILE A 2 -7.72 -10.57 10.01
CA ILE A 2 -7.36 -9.14 9.97
C ILE A 2 -8.42 -8.43 9.12
N VAL A 3 -9.03 -7.38 9.66
CA VAL A 3 -10.16 -6.68 9.05
C VAL A 3 -10.04 -5.18 9.28
N SER A 4 -10.56 -4.39 8.34
CA SER A 4 -10.67 -2.94 8.49
C SER A 4 -12.04 -2.49 9.00
N SER A 5 -13.04 -3.38 9.06
CA SER A 5 -14.43 -3.04 9.43
C SER A 5 -15.25 -4.25 9.89
N ALA A 6 -16.35 -3.99 10.59
CA ALA A 6 -17.34 -5.01 10.93
C ALA A 6 -18.00 -5.64 9.69
N ARG A 7 -18.17 -4.87 8.60
CA ARG A 7 -18.66 -5.39 7.32
C ARG A 7 -17.72 -6.46 6.76
N ALA A 8 -16.42 -6.18 6.71
CA ALA A 8 -15.42 -7.15 6.25
C ALA A 8 -15.40 -8.39 7.15
N PHE A 9 -15.46 -8.21 8.47
CA PHE A 9 -15.51 -9.33 9.41
C PHE A 9 -16.76 -10.21 9.21
N ARG A 10 -17.95 -9.62 9.06
CA ARG A 10 -19.19 -10.36 8.78
C ARG A 10 -19.10 -11.19 7.50
N ALA A 11 -18.46 -10.68 6.46
CA ALA A 11 -18.26 -11.41 5.21
C ALA A 11 -17.33 -12.62 5.41
N LEU A 12 -16.19 -12.44 6.08
CA LEU A 12 -15.28 -13.53 6.40
C LEU A 12 -15.92 -14.58 7.32
N TRP A 13 -16.71 -14.14 8.31
CA TRP A 13 -17.45 -14.99 9.23
C TRP A 13 -18.39 -15.94 8.50
N LYS A 14 -19.28 -15.37 7.67
CA LYS A 14 -20.23 -16.14 6.86
C LYS A 14 -19.52 -17.10 5.91
N ARG A 15 -18.41 -16.67 5.29
CA ARG A 15 -17.68 -17.48 4.32
C ARG A 15 -16.94 -18.66 4.97
N ALA A 16 -16.31 -18.47 6.11
CA ALA A 16 -15.39 -19.47 6.66
C ALA A 16 -15.39 -19.55 8.19
N TYR A 17 -15.21 -18.43 8.90
CA TYR A 17 -14.84 -18.48 10.31
C TYR A 17 -15.93 -19.05 11.25
N HIS A 18 -17.21 -19.00 10.88
CA HIS A 18 -18.27 -19.59 11.70
C HIS A 18 -18.12 -21.11 11.92
N ARG A 19 -17.40 -21.81 11.02
CA ARG A 19 -17.11 -23.26 11.13
C ARG A 19 -16.01 -23.60 12.13
N PHE A 20 -15.28 -22.58 12.61
CA PHE A 20 -14.10 -22.72 13.45
C PHE A 20 -14.15 -21.71 14.61
N SER A 21 -15.35 -21.40 15.12
CA SER A 21 -15.58 -20.41 16.18
C SER A 21 -14.70 -20.64 17.40
N ASP A 22 -14.54 -21.90 17.79
CA ASP A 22 -13.83 -22.31 19.02
C ASP A 22 -12.32 -22.07 18.92
N TRP A 23 -11.81 -21.91 17.69
CA TRP A 23 -10.40 -21.64 17.41
C TRP A 23 -10.13 -20.16 17.12
N LEU A 24 -11.15 -19.29 17.21
CA LEU A 24 -10.99 -17.87 16.98
C LEU A 24 -10.33 -17.19 18.18
N GLY A 25 -9.00 -17.13 18.19
CA GLY A 25 -8.24 -16.51 19.28
C GLY A 25 -8.34 -14.97 19.33
N ALA A 26 -8.52 -14.30 18.19
CA ALA A 26 -8.67 -12.85 18.12
C ALA A 26 -9.22 -12.36 16.77
N VAL A 27 -9.73 -11.13 16.75
CA VAL A 27 -9.97 -10.35 15.54
C VAL A 27 -9.02 -9.15 15.53
N VAL A 28 -8.17 -9.02 14.52
CA VAL A 28 -7.32 -7.83 14.37
C VAL A 28 -8.10 -6.79 13.59
N TYR A 29 -8.38 -5.65 14.21
CA TYR A 29 -8.77 -4.45 13.50
C TYR A 29 -7.50 -3.74 13.04
N GLU A 30 -7.30 -3.65 11.72
CA GLU A 30 -6.21 -2.89 11.13
C GLU A 30 -6.75 -1.60 10.55
N ASP A 31 -6.31 -0.48 11.11
CA ASP A 31 -6.72 0.84 10.69
C ASP A 31 -6.32 1.07 9.22
N PRO A 32 -7.30 1.26 8.32
CA PRO A 32 -7.02 1.25 6.89
C PRO A 32 -6.38 2.56 6.42
N TRP A 33 -6.32 3.60 7.27
CA TRP A 33 -5.62 4.84 6.98
C TRP A 33 -4.26 4.92 7.67
N LEU A 34 -4.09 4.39 8.88
CA LEU A 34 -2.88 4.64 9.69
C LEU A 34 -1.87 3.50 9.67
N ALA A 35 -2.27 2.26 9.36
CA ALA A 35 -1.37 1.11 9.34
C ALA A 35 -0.35 1.20 8.20
N GLY A 36 0.86 0.67 8.43
CA GLY A 36 1.87 0.50 7.40
C GLY A 36 1.67 -0.80 6.61
N GLY A 37 2.20 -0.89 5.40
CA GLY A 37 2.02 -2.09 4.57
C GLY A 37 0.71 -2.05 3.80
N HIS A 38 0.13 -3.20 3.44
CA HIS A 38 -1.16 -3.25 2.76
C HIS A 38 -2.31 -2.86 3.68
N ASN A 39 -3.26 -2.09 3.16
CA ASN A 39 -4.39 -1.58 3.93
C ASN A 39 -5.73 -2.09 3.38
N GLY A 40 -6.68 -2.30 4.30
CA GLY A 40 -8.01 -2.81 4.01
C GLY A 40 -9.06 -1.77 3.60
N LEU A 41 -8.68 -0.66 2.94
CA LEU A 41 -9.65 0.32 2.43
C LEU A 41 -10.58 -0.32 1.39
N SER A 42 -11.87 -0.09 1.56
CA SER A 42 -12.89 -0.48 0.58
C SER A 42 -13.12 0.62 -0.46
N ASN A 43 -13.70 0.25 -1.60
CA ASN A 43 -14.00 1.20 -2.68
C ASN A 43 -15.02 2.30 -2.27
N SER A 44 -15.73 2.13 -1.15
CA SER A 44 -16.68 3.12 -0.64
C SER A 44 -16.06 4.12 0.35
N GLU A 45 -14.80 3.91 0.72
CA GLU A 45 -14.09 4.75 1.67
C GLU A 45 -13.17 5.71 0.93
N ASP A 46 -13.02 6.91 1.48
CA ASP A 46 -12.16 7.95 0.95
C ASP A 46 -10.77 7.84 1.58
N PRO A 47 -9.71 7.53 0.81
CA PRO A 47 -8.35 7.42 1.36
C PRO A 47 -7.84 8.74 1.96
N GLU A 48 -8.39 9.89 1.58
CA GLU A 48 -7.98 11.22 2.07
C GLU A 48 -8.76 11.66 3.31
N LYS A 49 -9.75 10.88 3.76
CA LYS A 49 -10.56 11.19 4.94
C LYS A 49 -10.48 10.08 5.99
N PRO A 50 -9.42 10.08 6.84
CA PRO A 50 -9.30 9.13 7.93
C PRO A 50 -10.48 9.19 8.89
N GLU A 51 -10.97 8.02 9.31
CA GLU A 51 -12.01 7.89 10.32
C GLU A 51 -11.42 7.51 11.68
N SER A 52 -12.13 7.84 12.76
CA SER A 52 -11.77 7.36 14.09
C SER A 52 -11.93 5.84 14.18
N PRO A 53 -10.97 5.11 14.78
CA PRO A 53 -11.07 3.66 14.91
C PRO A 53 -12.10 3.19 15.95
N PHE A 54 -12.46 4.03 16.93
CA PHE A 54 -13.32 3.60 18.05
C PHE A 54 -14.70 3.12 17.59
N PRO A 55 -15.46 3.89 16.78
CA PRO A 55 -16.77 3.44 16.30
C PRO A 55 -16.68 2.13 15.51
N ARG A 56 -15.64 1.98 14.68
CA ARG A 56 -15.45 0.83 13.80
C ARG A 56 -15.13 -0.44 14.60
N VAL A 57 -14.29 -0.33 15.62
CA VAL A 57 -14.00 -1.42 16.56
C VAL A 57 -15.22 -1.77 17.40
N LEU A 58 -15.98 -0.77 17.86
CA LEU A 58 -17.22 -0.99 18.59
C LEU A 58 -18.25 -1.77 17.76
N GLU A 59 -18.35 -1.53 16.46
CA GLU A 59 -19.20 -2.33 15.58
C GLU A 59 -18.74 -3.79 15.45
N ILE A 60 -17.43 -4.04 15.43
CA ILE A 60 -16.88 -5.40 15.45
C ILE A 60 -17.26 -6.08 16.76
N ARG A 61 -17.11 -5.39 17.89
CA ARG A 61 -17.51 -5.92 19.21
C ARG A 61 -19.00 -6.23 19.29
N LYS A 62 -19.86 -5.33 18.80
CA LYS A 62 -21.32 -5.57 18.73
C LYS A 62 -21.63 -6.85 17.94
N PHE A 63 -20.94 -7.08 16.82
CA PHE A 63 -21.13 -8.30 16.05
C PHE A 63 -20.61 -9.54 16.80
N LEU A 64 -19.43 -9.49 17.41
CA LEU A 64 -18.89 -10.59 18.24
C LEU A 64 -19.86 -10.99 19.36
N ARG A 65 -20.45 -10.01 20.06
CA ARG A 65 -21.48 -10.24 21.07
C ARG A 65 -22.71 -10.97 20.51
N SER A 66 -23.17 -10.55 19.33
CA SER A 66 -24.37 -11.16 18.71
C SER A 66 -24.19 -12.63 18.33
N ILE A 67 -22.94 -13.11 18.26
CA ILE A 67 -22.59 -14.50 17.92
C ILE A 67 -21.97 -15.24 19.10
N GLY A 68 -22.10 -14.74 20.33
CA GLY A 68 -21.64 -15.41 21.55
C GLY A 68 -20.12 -15.34 21.80
N LEU A 69 -19.41 -14.47 21.09
CA LEU A 69 -17.95 -14.34 21.14
C LEU A 69 -17.48 -13.06 21.87
N ASP A 70 -18.22 -12.61 22.87
CA ASP A 70 -17.90 -11.40 23.64
C ASP A 70 -16.51 -11.46 24.32
N HIS A 71 -16.06 -12.66 24.69
CA HIS A 71 -14.78 -12.90 25.34
C HIS A 71 -13.57 -12.83 24.36
N VAL A 72 -13.80 -12.91 23.05
CA VAL A 72 -12.72 -12.89 22.04
C VAL A 72 -12.10 -11.49 21.98
N PRO A 73 -10.78 -11.33 22.13
CA PRO A 73 -10.14 -10.02 22.06
C PRO A 73 -10.16 -9.45 20.65
N ILE A 74 -10.31 -8.12 20.59
CA ILE A 74 -10.00 -7.35 19.38
C ILE A 74 -8.58 -6.80 19.53
N VAL A 75 -7.76 -6.92 18.49
CA VAL A 75 -6.41 -6.35 18.45
C VAL A 75 -6.46 -5.08 17.59
N MET A 76 -6.27 -3.92 18.20
CA MET A 76 -6.15 -2.65 17.51
C MET A 76 -4.75 -2.52 16.88
N ALA A 77 -4.69 -2.38 15.56
CA ALA A 77 -3.46 -2.23 14.79
C ALA A 77 -3.55 -0.97 13.90
N GLY A 78 -2.42 -0.26 13.75
CA GLY A 78 -2.35 0.99 12.98
C GLY A 78 -2.49 2.23 13.85
N GLY A 79 -1.58 3.19 13.67
CA GLY A 79 -1.59 4.45 14.44
C GLY A 79 -1.15 4.37 15.91
N VAL A 80 -1.08 3.18 16.52
CA VAL A 80 -0.73 3.05 17.95
C VAL A 80 0.75 3.42 18.20
N TRP A 81 1.00 4.48 18.97
CA TRP A 81 2.35 4.87 19.39
C TRP A 81 2.65 4.49 20.84
N ASN A 82 1.91 5.05 21.80
CA ASN A 82 1.98 4.74 23.23
C ASN A 82 0.57 4.43 23.77
N LEU A 83 0.45 3.78 24.94
CA LEU A 83 -0.86 3.40 25.49
C LEU A 83 -1.59 4.54 26.21
N SER A 84 -0.92 5.66 26.53
CA SER A 84 -1.57 6.78 27.21
C SER A 84 -2.57 7.51 26.31
N GLU A 85 -2.39 7.44 24.99
CA GLU A 85 -3.34 7.89 23.95
C GLU A 85 -4.61 7.02 23.86
N TRP A 86 -4.63 5.84 24.49
CA TRP A 86 -5.68 4.84 24.38
C TRP A 86 -6.36 4.53 25.73
N LYS A 87 -6.25 5.43 26.72
CA LYS A 87 -6.82 5.24 28.07
C LYS A 87 -8.32 4.93 28.04
N ASP A 88 -9.07 5.59 27.17
CA ASP A 88 -10.52 5.39 27.04
C ASP A 88 -10.90 4.05 26.41
N TRP A 89 -9.93 3.29 25.91
CA TRP A 89 -10.12 1.95 25.36
C TRP A 89 -9.80 0.86 26.38
N ILE A 90 -8.79 1.06 27.22
CA ILE A 90 -8.28 0.05 28.14
C ILE A 90 -9.27 -0.11 29.30
N GLY A 91 -9.83 -1.31 29.44
CA GLY A 91 -10.88 -1.59 30.42
C GLY A 91 -12.27 -1.06 30.05
N ASN A 92 -12.45 -0.56 28.82
CA ASN A 92 -13.73 -0.08 28.34
C ASN A 92 -14.73 -1.25 28.19
N LYS A 93 -15.83 -1.19 28.93
CA LYS A 93 -16.87 -2.24 28.94
C LYS A 93 -17.54 -2.42 27.59
N ASP A 94 -17.66 -1.37 26.78
CA ASP A 94 -18.29 -1.45 25.46
C ASP A 94 -17.39 -2.14 24.44
N LEU A 95 -16.07 -1.99 24.56
CA LEU A 95 -15.09 -2.65 23.70
C LEU A 95 -14.71 -4.06 24.18
N GLY A 96 -14.91 -4.38 25.46
CA GLY A 96 -14.53 -5.67 26.02
C GLY A 96 -13.01 -5.91 25.97
N PRO A 97 -12.55 -7.17 25.86
CA PRO A 97 -11.11 -7.46 25.79
C PRO A 97 -10.46 -6.81 24.56
N ILE A 98 -9.42 -6.01 24.79
CA ILE A 98 -8.66 -5.29 23.77
C ILE A 98 -7.16 -5.54 23.92
N ALA A 99 -6.47 -5.67 22.79
CA ALA A 99 -5.02 -5.71 22.70
C ALA A 99 -4.54 -4.74 21.60
N PHE A 100 -3.22 -4.52 21.52
CA PHE A 100 -2.62 -3.60 20.54
C PHE A 100 -1.50 -4.29 19.77
N GLN A 101 -1.44 -4.05 18.46
CA GLN A 101 -0.39 -4.58 17.58
C GLN A 101 0.46 -3.43 17.02
N PHE A 102 1.78 -3.61 17.06
CA PHE A 102 2.76 -2.64 16.59
C PHE A 102 3.56 -3.21 15.42
N GLY A 103 3.46 -2.59 14.25
CA GLY A 103 4.25 -2.96 13.06
C GLY A 103 5.46 -2.06 12.88
N THR A 104 5.25 -0.74 12.83
CA THR A 104 6.31 0.24 12.51
C THR A 104 7.28 0.48 13.66
N ARG A 105 6.84 0.52 14.93
CA ARG A 105 7.75 0.81 16.06
C ARG A 105 8.87 -0.24 16.20
N PRO A 106 8.59 -1.56 16.16
CA PRO A 106 9.63 -2.57 16.29
C PRO A 106 10.68 -2.55 15.18
N LEU A 107 10.42 -1.91 14.03
CA LEU A 107 11.42 -1.72 12.98
C LEU A 107 12.69 -1.04 13.49
N LEU A 108 12.56 -0.08 14.42
CA LEU A 108 13.69 0.64 15.03
C LEU A 108 14.04 0.04 16.40
N THR A 109 14.43 -1.24 16.39
CA THR A 109 14.95 -1.95 17.57
C THR A 109 16.28 -2.62 17.24
N LYS A 110 17.04 -3.00 18.28
CA LYS A 110 18.32 -3.71 18.10
C LYS A 110 18.13 -5.07 17.43
N GLU A 111 17.01 -5.73 17.72
CA GLU A 111 16.66 -7.06 17.23
C GLU A 111 16.10 -7.04 15.81
N SER A 112 15.66 -5.87 15.32
CA SER A 112 15.13 -5.73 13.96
C SER A 112 16.20 -6.02 12.92
N PRO A 113 15.94 -6.93 11.95
CA PRO A 113 16.90 -7.33 10.94
C PRO A 113 16.99 -6.35 9.77
N ILE A 114 16.21 -5.27 9.77
CA ILE A 114 16.25 -4.30 8.68
C ILE A 114 17.64 -3.64 8.58
N PRO A 115 18.10 -3.27 7.38
CA PRO A 115 19.40 -2.62 7.22
C PRO A 115 19.51 -1.30 8.00
N GLU A 116 20.73 -0.96 8.42
CA GLU A 116 21.01 0.27 9.16
C GLU A 116 20.63 1.55 8.40
N ALA A 117 20.73 1.55 7.06
CA ALA A 117 20.25 2.66 6.24
C ALA A 117 18.73 2.89 6.41
N TRP A 118 17.94 1.82 6.55
CA TRP A 118 16.51 1.93 6.82
C TRP A 118 16.27 2.46 8.24
N LYS A 119 16.97 1.94 9.25
CA LYS A 119 16.86 2.46 10.63
C LYS A 119 17.15 3.96 10.71
N LYS A 120 18.20 4.42 10.03
CA LYS A 120 18.54 5.86 9.93
C LYS A 120 17.43 6.65 9.25
N ARG A 121 16.92 6.15 8.10
CA ARG A 121 15.82 6.81 7.39
C ARG A 121 14.60 7.02 8.29
N LEU A 122 14.25 6.06 9.13
CA LEU A 122 13.10 6.19 10.06
C LEU A 122 13.22 7.39 11.01
N LEU A 123 14.43 7.81 11.37
CA LEU A 123 14.69 8.96 12.26
C LEU A 123 14.63 10.32 11.52
N GLU A 124 14.56 10.31 10.20
CA GLU A 124 14.59 11.52 9.37
C GLU A 124 13.20 11.96 8.90
N LEU A 125 12.21 11.06 8.97
CA LEU A 125 10.88 11.27 8.39
C LEU A 125 10.10 12.35 9.12
N GLU A 126 9.39 13.16 8.34
CA GLU A 126 8.52 14.24 8.78
C GLU A 126 7.04 13.90 8.55
N PRO A 127 6.10 14.62 9.20
CA PRO A 127 4.67 14.48 8.89
C PRO A 127 4.43 14.69 7.39
N GLY A 128 3.79 13.72 6.73
CA GLY A 128 3.54 13.75 5.28
C GLY A 128 4.48 12.89 4.45
N ASP A 129 5.56 12.35 5.03
CA ASP A 129 6.52 11.48 4.31
C ASP A 129 6.02 10.04 4.11
N VAL A 130 4.76 9.73 4.41
CA VAL A 130 4.15 8.43 4.14
C VAL A 130 2.99 8.64 3.20
N LEU A 131 3.00 7.92 2.07
CA LEU A 131 1.94 7.94 1.08
C LEU A 131 1.08 6.68 1.18
N LEU A 132 -0.22 6.88 1.30
CA LEU A 132 -1.24 5.85 1.11
C LEU A 132 -1.57 5.75 -0.39
N HIS A 133 -1.06 4.72 -1.06
CA HIS A 133 -1.13 4.58 -2.53
C HIS A 133 -1.79 3.27 -2.98
N ARG A 134 -2.22 3.20 -4.24
CA ARG A 134 -2.86 2.00 -4.85
C ARG A 134 -2.09 1.40 -6.03
N PHE A 135 -0.78 1.64 -6.08
CA PHE A 135 0.10 1.09 -7.12
C PHE A 135 0.40 -0.41 -6.94
N SER A 136 0.07 -0.97 -5.77
CA SER A 136 0.32 -2.37 -5.46
C SER A 136 -0.26 -3.30 -6.54
N PRO A 137 0.47 -4.35 -6.95
CA PRO A 137 0.00 -5.26 -8.00
C PRO A 137 -1.23 -6.07 -7.57
N THR A 138 -1.56 -6.10 -6.28
CA THR A 138 -2.79 -6.71 -5.77
C THR A 138 -4.01 -5.81 -5.91
N GLY A 139 -3.82 -4.51 -6.18
CA GLY A 139 -4.90 -3.52 -6.25
C GLY A 139 -5.41 -3.03 -4.90
N PHE A 140 -4.84 -3.51 -3.79
CA PHE A 140 -5.07 -2.95 -2.46
C PHE A 140 -4.29 -1.65 -2.28
N TYR A 141 -4.77 -0.82 -1.35
CA TYR A 141 -4.00 0.32 -0.86
C TYR A 141 -2.81 -0.18 -0.05
N SER A 142 -1.77 0.64 0.02
CA SER A 142 -0.64 0.41 0.91
C SER A 142 0.01 1.71 1.37
N SER A 143 0.52 1.73 2.60
CA SER A 143 1.26 2.84 3.18
C SER A 143 2.77 2.56 3.20
N ALA A 144 3.51 3.44 2.53
CA ALA A 144 4.96 3.38 2.40
C ALA A 144 5.57 4.79 2.42
N ILE A 145 6.86 4.88 2.74
CA ILE A 145 7.62 6.13 2.71
C ILE A 145 7.56 6.73 1.30
N TYR A 146 7.21 8.00 1.20
CA TYR A 146 7.18 8.75 -0.03
C TYR A 146 8.60 9.18 -0.44
N ASN A 147 9.24 8.34 -1.23
CA ASN A 147 10.57 8.52 -1.78
C ASN A 147 10.54 8.54 -3.31
N ASP A 148 11.71 8.56 -3.95
CA ASP A 148 11.82 8.65 -5.41
C ASP A 148 11.17 7.49 -6.14
N PHE A 149 11.15 6.29 -5.54
CA PHE A 149 10.39 5.16 -6.07
C PHE A 149 8.90 5.46 -6.17
N LEU A 150 8.25 5.88 -5.07
CA LEU A 150 6.82 6.19 -5.11
C LEU A 150 6.53 7.46 -5.93
N ARG A 151 7.41 8.46 -5.89
CA ARG A 151 7.32 9.67 -6.71
C ARG A 151 7.27 9.30 -8.20
N GLU A 152 8.15 8.41 -8.66
CA GLU A 152 8.13 7.94 -10.05
C GLU A 152 6.82 7.26 -10.42
N LEU A 153 6.25 6.43 -9.53
CA LEU A 153 4.95 5.79 -9.75
C LEU A 153 3.80 6.81 -9.86
N VAL A 154 3.80 7.84 -9.00
CA VAL A 154 2.83 8.94 -9.01
C VAL A 154 2.92 9.70 -10.32
N GLU A 155 4.10 10.24 -10.63
CA GLU A 155 4.29 11.05 -11.83
C GLU A 155 4.03 10.26 -13.12
N ARG A 156 4.39 8.97 -13.15
CA ARG A 156 4.08 8.08 -14.28
C ARG A 156 2.57 7.91 -14.48
N SER A 157 1.80 7.90 -13.39
CA SER A 157 0.34 7.82 -13.44
C SER A 157 -0.29 9.15 -13.84
N GLU A 158 0.33 10.28 -13.50
CA GLU A 158 -0.09 11.62 -13.95
C GLU A 158 0.16 11.85 -15.45
N ARG A 159 1.23 11.25 -15.99
CA ARG A 159 1.54 11.22 -17.43
C ARG A 159 0.71 10.17 -18.18
N GLN A 160 -0.59 10.09 -17.88
CA GLN A 160 -1.54 9.17 -18.48
C GLN A 160 -2.61 9.91 -19.30
N VAL A 161 -2.96 9.38 -20.47
CA VAL A 161 -4.08 9.86 -21.31
C VAL A 161 -4.96 8.70 -21.78
N PRO A 162 -6.30 8.87 -21.81
CA PRO A 162 -7.20 7.90 -22.40
C PRO A 162 -7.00 7.83 -23.92
N VAL A 163 -7.19 6.65 -24.50
CA VAL A 163 -7.05 6.45 -25.95
C VAL A 163 -8.09 5.47 -26.50
N ARG A 164 -8.33 5.53 -27.80
CA ARG A 164 -9.16 4.56 -28.55
C ARG A 164 -8.38 3.96 -29.70
N ALA A 165 -8.72 2.72 -30.06
CA ALA A 165 -8.16 2.06 -31.23
C ALA A 165 -8.71 2.66 -32.55
N GLU A 166 -9.97 3.09 -32.51
CA GLU A 166 -10.72 3.67 -33.63
C GLU A 166 -11.17 5.11 -33.28
N PRO A 167 -11.41 5.98 -34.27
CA PRO A 167 -11.89 7.33 -33.99
C PRO A 167 -13.29 7.29 -33.35
N CYS A 168 -13.50 8.08 -32.31
CA CYS A 168 -14.81 8.25 -31.67
C CYS A 168 -15.11 9.74 -31.52
N PRO A 169 -15.66 10.40 -32.56
CA PRO A 169 -15.95 11.84 -32.53
C PRO A 169 -16.92 12.25 -31.41
N GLU A 170 -17.88 11.38 -31.06
CA GLU A 170 -18.87 11.62 -30.02
C GLU A 170 -18.24 11.80 -28.62
N GLU A 171 -17.16 11.05 -28.34
CA GLU A 171 -16.39 11.15 -27.08
C GLU A 171 -15.13 12.05 -27.20
N GLY A 172 -14.94 12.70 -28.36
CA GLY A 172 -13.83 13.62 -28.64
C GLY A 172 -12.51 12.96 -29.08
N PHE A 173 -12.46 11.64 -29.28
CA PHE A 173 -11.26 10.92 -29.73
C PHE A 173 -11.04 11.06 -31.24
N THR A 174 -10.57 12.22 -31.67
CA THR A 174 -10.45 12.60 -33.10
C THR A 174 -9.01 12.74 -33.58
N THR A 175 -8.05 12.98 -32.68
CA THR A 175 -6.66 13.22 -33.04
C THR A 175 -5.87 11.92 -33.08
N TYR A 176 -5.32 11.60 -34.25
CA TYR A 176 -4.47 10.42 -34.44
C TYR A 176 -3.07 10.64 -33.88
N PHE A 177 -2.61 9.68 -33.07
CA PHE A 177 -1.26 9.63 -32.54
C PHE A 177 -0.58 8.33 -32.99
N ALA A 178 0.55 8.46 -33.69
CA ALA A 178 1.30 7.31 -34.19
C ALA A 178 2.15 6.67 -33.08
N LEU A 179 2.03 5.35 -32.89
CA LEU A 179 2.94 4.61 -32.01
C LEU A 179 4.19 4.23 -32.80
N ALA A 180 5.37 4.60 -32.27
CA ALA A 180 6.66 4.60 -32.97
C ALA A 180 7.05 3.31 -33.72
N ARG A 181 6.49 2.14 -33.38
CA ARG A 181 7.03 0.86 -33.84
C ARG A 181 6.36 0.20 -35.04
N ASN A 182 5.12 0.54 -35.44
CA ASN A 182 4.37 -0.31 -36.40
C ASN A 182 3.34 0.39 -37.33
N LYS A 183 3.42 1.69 -37.61
CA LYS A 183 2.39 2.46 -38.38
C LYS A 183 0.95 2.39 -37.82
N ARG A 184 0.70 1.61 -36.77
CA ARG A 184 -0.52 1.57 -35.97
C ARG A 184 -0.46 2.68 -34.94
N GLY A 185 -1.57 3.37 -34.74
CA GLY A 185 -1.70 4.46 -33.78
C GLY A 185 -2.91 4.26 -32.90
N VAL A 186 -3.25 5.34 -32.21
CA VAL A 186 -4.45 5.45 -31.40
C VAL A 186 -5.05 6.83 -31.60
N TYR A 187 -6.32 6.96 -31.25
CA TYR A 187 -7.00 8.24 -31.23
C TYR A 187 -7.07 8.75 -29.80
N MET A 188 -6.79 10.04 -29.62
CA MET A 188 -6.86 10.76 -28.35
C MET A 188 -7.59 12.09 -28.56
N ARG A 189 -7.96 12.74 -27.46
CA ARG A 189 -8.56 14.07 -27.52
C ARG A 189 -7.51 15.11 -27.94
N PRO A 190 -7.89 16.19 -28.62
CA PRO A 190 -6.95 17.26 -28.98
C PRO A 190 -6.19 17.84 -27.78
N GLU A 191 -6.84 18.05 -26.63
CA GLU A 191 -6.15 18.53 -25.43
C GLU A 191 -5.12 17.54 -24.88
N ASP A 192 -5.42 16.25 -24.93
CA ASP A 192 -4.51 15.18 -24.49
C ASP A 192 -3.32 15.05 -25.44
N HIS A 193 -3.54 15.24 -26.75
CA HIS A 193 -2.45 15.29 -27.73
C HIS A 193 -1.46 16.41 -27.42
N THR A 194 -1.94 17.62 -27.09
CA THR A 194 -1.07 18.74 -26.70
C THR A 194 -0.27 18.43 -25.43
N ARG A 195 -0.90 17.83 -24.40
CA ARG A 195 -0.19 17.37 -23.20
C ARG A 195 0.90 16.36 -23.52
N VAL A 196 0.59 15.38 -24.38
CA VAL A 196 1.52 14.35 -24.82
C VAL A 196 2.73 14.95 -25.54
N GLN A 197 2.52 15.95 -26.42
CA GLN A 197 3.65 16.63 -27.08
C GLN A 197 4.58 17.30 -26.05
N GLY A 198 4.02 18.02 -25.07
CA GLY A 198 4.81 18.59 -23.98
C GLY A 198 5.60 17.55 -23.18
N TRP A 199 5.03 16.37 -22.93
CA TRP A 199 5.76 15.27 -22.28
C TRP A 199 6.88 14.69 -23.13
N ILE A 200 6.65 14.55 -24.45
CA ILE A 200 7.66 14.07 -25.40
C ILE A 200 8.85 15.05 -25.43
N GLU A 201 8.58 16.35 -25.50
CA GLU A 201 9.59 17.42 -25.45
C GLU A 201 10.38 17.41 -24.13
N ALA A 202 9.70 17.11 -23.01
CA ALA A 202 10.33 16.93 -21.70
C ALA A 202 11.09 15.58 -21.53
N GLY A 203 11.18 14.76 -22.58
CA GLY A 203 11.95 13.50 -22.58
C GLY A 203 11.15 12.23 -22.23
N TYR A 204 9.86 12.35 -21.92
CA TYR A 204 8.95 11.22 -21.68
C TYR A 204 8.36 10.70 -23.00
N SER A 205 9.24 10.30 -23.92
CA SER A 205 8.87 10.00 -25.31
C SER A 205 8.38 8.57 -25.55
N GLN A 206 8.45 7.68 -24.56
CA GLN A 206 8.12 6.27 -24.74
C GLN A 206 6.70 5.96 -24.23
N PRO A 207 5.72 5.72 -25.12
CA PRO A 207 4.39 5.30 -24.71
C PRO A 207 4.38 3.84 -24.24
N MET A 208 3.56 3.54 -23.24
CA MET A 208 3.23 2.19 -22.78
C MET A 208 1.72 2.05 -22.58
N ARG A 209 1.14 0.96 -23.09
CA ARG A 209 -0.31 0.67 -22.93
C ARG A 209 -0.59 0.17 -21.52
N THR A 210 -1.70 0.61 -20.96
CA THR A 210 -2.26 0.08 -19.71
C THR A 210 -3.42 -0.89 -20.01
N PRO A 211 -3.92 -1.62 -19.00
CA PRO A 211 -5.12 -2.44 -19.14
C PRO A 211 -6.44 -1.64 -19.26
N ASP A 212 -6.42 -0.33 -19.04
CA ASP A 212 -7.61 0.52 -18.92
C ASP A 212 -7.83 1.40 -20.16
N ASP A 213 -7.38 0.95 -21.34
CA ASP A 213 -7.42 1.71 -22.60
C ASP A 213 -6.76 3.10 -22.50
N THR A 214 -5.65 3.18 -21.76
CA THR A 214 -4.86 4.40 -21.63
C THR A 214 -3.41 4.20 -22.05
N LEU A 215 -2.73 5.30 -22.36
CA LEU A 215 -1.29 5.35 -22.53
C LEU A 215 -0.66 6.11 -21.37
N ILE A 216 0.42 5.56 -20.81
CA ILE A 216 1.36 6.32 -20.00
C ILE A 216 2.59 6.68 -20.82
N PHE A 217 3.23 7.80 -20.46
CA PHE A 217 4.45 8.28 -21.08
C PHE A 217 5.61 8.30 -20.07
N VAL A 218 6.67 7.58 -20.42
CA VAL A 218 7.87 7.43 -19.60
C VAL A 218 9.13 7.69 -20.43
N THR A 219 10.28 7.81 -19.78
CA THR A 219 11.56 7.86 -20.51
C THR A 219 11.87 6.51 -21.17
N PRO A 220 12.65 6.47 -22.26
CA PRO A 220 13.05 5.21 -22.90
C PRO A 220 13.77 4.24 -21.95
N GLU A 221 14.58 4.78 -21.03
CA GLU A 221 15.25 3.99 -19.99
C GLU A 221 14.26 3.34 -19.03
N ARG A 222 13.31 4.12 -18.49
CA ARG A 222 12.29 3.61 -17.58
C ARG A 222 11.44 2.53 -18.24
N ALA A 223 11.08 2.70 -19.51
CA ALA A 223 10.35 1.68 -20.25
C ALA A 223 11.15 0.37 -20.44
N ARG A 224 12.46 0.45 -20.63
CA ARG A 224 13.33 -0.74 -20.65
C ARG A 224 13.34 -1.43 -19.29
N GLN A 225 13.44 -0.66 -18.20
CA GLN A 225 13.42 -1.20 -16.84
C GLN A 225 12.07 -1.89 -16.52
N ILE A 226 10.94 -1.26 -16.82
CA ILE A 226 9.60 -1.85 -16.58
C ILE A 226 9.46 -3.17 -17.34
N ARG A 227 9.86 -3.22 -18.62
CA ARG A 227 9.78 -4.45 -19.42
C ARG A 227 10.71 -5.55 -18.90
N ARG A 228 11.91 -5.20 -18.46
CA ARG A 228 12.84 -6.14 -17.82
C ARG A 228 12.22 -6.70 -16.54
N ASP A 229 11.72 -5.85 -15.66
CA ASP A 229 11.11 -6.29 -14.40
C ASP A 229 9.89 -7.19 -14.62
N GLN A 230 9.10 -6.92 -15.66
CA GLN A 230 7.97 -7.77 -16.06
C GLN A 230 8.43 -9.12 -16.62
N ALA A 231 9.51 -9.14 -17.40
CA ALA A 231 10.11 -10.37 -17.92
C ALA A 231 10.75 -11.23 -16.81
N ASP A 232 11.33 -10.59 -15.79
CA ASP A 232 11.96 -11.22 -14.63
C ASP A 232 10.94 -11.65 -13.55
N CYS A 233 9.63 -11.56 -13.85
CA CYS A 233 8.58 -11.91 -12.89
C CYS A 233 8.62 -13.40 -12.52
N MET A 234 8.65 -13.69 -11.21
CA MET A 234 8.73 -15.06 -10.67
C MET A 234 7.36 -15.72 -10.39
N GLY A 235 6.23 -15.06 -10.68
CA GLY A 235 4.90 -15.66 -10.50
C GLY A 235 4.52 -15.98 -9.04
N CYS A 236 4.97 -15.17 -8.07
CA CYS A 236 4.76 -15.45 -6.64
C CYS A 236 3.31 -15.33 -6.14
N LEU A 237 2.45 -14.64 -6.88
CA LEU A 237 1.02 -14.51 -6.60
C LEU A 237 0.25 -15.31 -7.64
N SER A 238 -0.88 -15.91 -7.24
CA SER A 238 -1.75 -16.67 -8.16
C SER A 238 -2.18 -15.87 -9.38
N GLN A 239 -2.33 -14.54 -9.23
CA GLN A 239 -2.41 -13.53 -10.29
C GLN A 239 -2.14 -12.13 -9.69
N CYS A 240 -1.64 -11.19 -10.48
CA CYS A 240 -1.47 -9.79 -10.07
C CYS A 240 -1.50 -8.82 -11.27
N LYS A 241 -1.65 -7.51 -11.03
CA LYS A 241 -1.68 -6.49 -12.10
C LYS A 241 -0.34 -6.31 -12.81
N PHE A 242 0.77 -6.62 -12.15
CA PHE A 242 2.12 -6.41 -12.69
C PHE A 242 2.52 -7.48 -13.73
N SER A 243 1.82 -8.60 -13.78
CA SER A 243 2.13 -9.72 -14.67
C SER A 243 0.89 -10.19 -15.43
N SER A 244 1.09 -10.68 -16.65
CA SER A 244 0.05 -11.37 -17.40
C SER A 244 -0.05 -12.84 -17.03
N TRP A 245 0.78 -13.34 -16.10
CA TRP A 245 0.79 -14.72 -15.66
C TRP A 245 -0.27 -15.01 -14.59
N LYS A 246 -0.83 -16.23 -14.61
CA LYS A 246 -1.63 -16.79 -13.52
C LYS A 246 -1.32 -18.28 -13.30
N GLN A 247 -1.65 -18.81 -12.12
CA GLN A 247 -1.38 -20.21 -11.79
C GLN A 247 -2.28 -21.23 -12.53
N GLU A 248 -3.45 -20.82 -13.03
CA GLU A 248 -4.44 -21.70 -13.67
C GLU A 248 -4.08 -22.12 -15.10
N ALA A 249 -4.83 -23.10 -15.64
CA ALA A 249 -4.54 -23.97 -16.79
C ALA A 249 -3.94 -23.36 -18.08
N ASN A 250 -4.15 -22.08 -18.40
CA ASN A 250 -3.57 -21.43 -19.60
C ASN A 250 -2.41 -20.48 -19.29
N TYR A 251 -2.01 -20.37 -18.01
CA TYR A 251 -0.92 -19.56 -17.49
C TYR A 251 -0.97 -18.07 -17.87
N THR A 252 -2.14 -17.56 -18.27
CA THR A 252 -2.32 -16.16 -18.64
C THR A 252 -3.63 -15.57 -18.12
N THR A 253 -3.57 -14.33 -17.63
CA THR A 253 -4.74 -13.54 -17.22
C THR A 253 -5.55 -13.03 -18.43
N GLY A 254 -4.99 -13.08 -19.64
CA GLY A 254 -5.56 -12.45 -20.83
C GLY A 254 -5.53 -10.92 -20.80
N ARG A 255 -4.90 -10.32 -19.78
CA ARG A 255 -4.77 -8.87 -19.61
C ARG A 255 -3.31 -8.45 -19.81
N LEU A 256 -3.11 -7.21 -20.25
CA LEU A 256 -1.79 -6.63 -20.32
C LEU A 256 -1.21 -6.47 -18.90
N PRO A 257 0.10 -6.68 -18.70
CA PRO A 257 0.79 -6.22 -17.50
C PRO A 257 0.63 -4.70 -17.35
N ASP A 258 0.21 -4.24 -16.17
CA ASP A 258 0.01 -2.82 -15.90
C ASP A 258 1.35 -2.12 -15.64
N PRO A 259 1.84 -1.26 -16.55
CA PRO A 259 3.12 -0.60 -16.38
C PRO A 259 3.08 0.50 -15.31
N ARG A 260 1.91 0.79 -14.72
CA ARG A 260 1.77 1.69 -13.56
C ARG A 260 2.04 0.97 -12.24
N SER A 261 2.01 -0.36 -12.23
CA SER A 261 2.32 -1.17 -11.05
C SER A 261 3.81 -1.52 -10.98
N PHE A 262 4.19 -2.34 -10.01
CA PHE A 262 5.55 -2.80 -9.77
C PHE A 262 5.57 -4.20 -9.15
N CYS A 263 6.72 -4.88 -9.24
CA CYS A 263 6.93 -6.14 -8.53
C CYS A 263 7.25 -5.86 -7.06
N ILE A 264 6.24 -6.00 -6.20
CA ILE A 264 6.40 -5.80 -4.75
C ILE A 264 7.45 -6.71 -4.12
N GLN A 265 7.55 -7.97 -4.57
CA GLN A 265 8.54 -8.90 -4.05
C GLN A 265 9.96 -8.45 -4.35
N LYS A 266 10.25 -8.03 -5.58
CA LYS A 266 11.57 -7.55 -5.99
C LYS A 266 12.04 -6.43 -5.05
N THR A 267 11.24 -5.37 -4.96
CA THR A 267 11.63 -4.18 -4.20
C THR A 267 11.73 -4.44 -2.69
N LEU A 268 10.83 -5.24 -2.11
CA LEU A 268 10.91 -5.60 -0.69
C LEU A 268 12.11 -6.49 -0.38
N GLN A 269 12.45 -7.43 -1.28
CA GLN A 269 13.65 -8.26 -1.12
C GLN A 269 14.91 -7.40 -1.21
N ASP A 270 14.94 -6.44 -2.13
CA ASP A 270 16.11 -5.59 -2.31
C ASP A 270 16.34 -4.65 -1.12
N VAL A 271 15.28 -4.03 -0.58
CA VAL A 271 15.42 -3.20 0.63
C VAL A 271 15.70 -4.03 1.88
N ALA A 272 15.08 -5.21 2.04
CA ALA A 272 15.29 -6.06 3.22
C ALA A 272 16.72 -6.63 3.30
N HIS A 273 17.36 -6.83 2.15
CA HIS A 273 18.72 -7.37 2.06
C HIS A 273 19.79 -6.31 1.75
N GLY A 274 19.45 -5.02 1.81
CA GLY A 274 20.40 -3.93 1.57
C GLY A 274 20.96 -3.88 0.14
N ARG A 275 20.28 -4.53 -0.82
CA ARG A 275 20.67 -4.54 -2.25
C ARG A 275 20.04 -3.38 -3.03
N GLY A 276 19.01 -2.76 -2.46
CA GLY A 276 18.32 -1.62 -3.04
C GLY A 276 18.96 -0.30 -2.64
N ASP A 277 20.18 -0.05 -3.11
CA ASP A 277 20.89 1.22 -2.91
C ASP A 277 20.72 2.14 -4.14
N PRO A 278 20.20 3.37 -3.99
CA PRO A 278 19.72 3.99 -2.75
C PRO A 278 18.36 3.42 -2.30
N LEU A 279 18.15 3.43 -0.98
CA LEU A 279 16.88 3.04 -0.33
C LEU A 279 15.69 3.84 -0.89
N ASP A 280 15.95 5.08 -1.33
CA ASP A 280 14.95 5.95 -1.95
C ASP A 280 14.41 5.43 -3.28
N ASN A 281 15.09 4.46 -3.91
CA ASN A 281 14.63 3.77 -5.12
C ASN A 281 13.87 2.47 -4.83
N GLN A 282 13.48 2.22 -3.58
CA GLN A 282 12.72 1.03 -3.18
C GLN A 282 11.41 1.37 -2.49
N LEU A 283 10.46 0.42 -2.49
CA LEU A 283 9.30 0.45 -1.63
C LEU A 283 9.72 0.17 -0.20
N VAL A 284 9.41 1.11 0.70
CA VAL A 284 9.72 1.00 2.11
C VAL A 284 8.47 1.19 2.94
N PHE A 285 7.92 0.11 3.51
CA PHE A 285 6.68 0.19 4.27
C PHE A 285 6.86 0.92 5.59
N ALA A 286 5.92 1.80 5.90
CA ALA A 286 5.82 2.50 7.17
C ALA A 286 4.37 2.92 7.42
N GLY A 287 3.93 2.91 8.67
CA GLY A 287 2.65 3.50 9.06
C GLY A 287 2.78 5.02 9.20
N HIS A 288 1.67 5.74 9.11
CA HIS A 288 1.69 7.21 9.01
C HIS A 288 2.28 7.91 10.23
N ASN A 289 2.29 7.27 11.41
CA ASN A 289 2.89 7.84 12.62
C ASN A 289 4.42 7.67 12.71
N VAL A 290 5.07 7.20 11.64
CA VAL A 290 6.53 6.96 11.61
C VAL A 290 7.36 8.21 11.90
N PHE A 291 6.89 9.40 11.52
CA PHE A 291 7.56 10.69 11.81
C PHE A 291 7.81 10.91 13.30
N ARG A 292 7.07 10.23 14.17
CA ARG A 292 7.25 10.33 15.63
C ARG A 292 8.58 9.75 16.08
N PHE A 293 9.26 8.92 15.30
CA PHE A 293 10.64 8.50 15.63
C PHE A 293 11.59 9.69 15.74
N ARG A 294 11.45 10.69 14.87
CA ARG A 294 12.24 11.93 14.90
C ARG A 294 11.92 12.79 16.11
N GLN A 295 10.67 12.77 16.58
CA GLN A 295 10.14 13.69 17.60
C GLN A 295 10.18 13.11 19.01
N ASP A 296 10.11 11.79 19.16
CA ASP A 296 10.02 11.11 20.44
C ASP A 296 11.40 11.10 21.14
N PRO A 297 11.54 11.75 22.31
CA PRO A 297 12.81 11.82 23.04
C PRO A 297 13.41 10.45 23.38
N PHE A 298 12.59 9.39 23.35
CA PHE A 298 13.08 8.03 23.53
C PHE A 298 14.15 7.65 22.52
N TYR A 299 14.11 8.19 21.29
CA TYR A 299 15.07 7.91 20.23
C TYR A 299 16.14 9.01 20.08
N ALA A 300 16.18 9.99 21.00
CA ALA A 300 17.14 11.09 20.95
C ALA A 300 18.60 10.58 20.94
N ASN A 301 19.48 11.36 20.31
CA ASN A 301 20.90 11.04 20.16
C ASN A 301 21.17 9.70 19.45
N GLY A 302 20.24 9.24 18.62
CA GLY A 302 20.36 7.97 17.87
C GLY A 302 20.19 6.73 18.75
N PHE A 303 19.51 6.83 19.89
CA PHE A 303 19.25 5.67 20.73
C PHE A 303 18.33 4.68 20.02
N VAL A 304 18.82 3.44 19.86
CA VAL A 304 18.03 2.31 19.34
C VAL A 304 17.71 1.36 20.51
N PRO A 305 16.44 1.25 20.93
CA PRO A 305 16.03 0.39 22.04
C PRO A 305 16.11 -1.10 21.70
N THR A 306 16.24 -1.94 22.71
CA THR A 306 15.83 -3.36 22.61
C THR A 306 14.30 -3.46 22.53
N VAL A 307 13.77 -4.57 22.01
CA VAL A 307 12.33 -4.86 22.05
C VAL A 307 11.81 -4.80 23.47
N ARG A 308 12.57 -5.31 24.45
CA ARG A 308 12.20 -5.23 25.88
C ARG A 308 12.02 -3.79 26.35
N GLN A 309 12.96 -2.90 26.01
CA GLN A 309 12.89 -1.48 26.37
C GLN A 309 11.72 -0.79 25.67
N LEU A 310 11.47 -1.10 24.39
CA LEU A 310 10.32 -0.57 23.66
C LEU A 310 8.99 -0.98 24.31
N VAL A 311 8.83 -2.26 24.68
CA VAL A 311 7.62 -2.74 25.38
C VAL A 311 7.44 -2.04 26.72
N GLN A 312 8.50 -1.89 27.52
CA GLN A 312 8.45 -1.15 28.78
C GLN A 312 8.02 0.31 28.57
N ARG A 313 8.52 0.97 27.52
CA ARG A 313 8.16 2.35 27.15
C ARG A 313 6.68 2.47 26.76
N ILE A 314 6.19 1.53 25.94
CA ILE A 314 4.77 1.46 25.54
C ILE A 314 3.87 1.33 26.77
N LEU A 315 4.23 0.42 27.69
CA LEU A 315 3.46 0.16 28.92
C LEU A 315 3.47 1.33 29.90
N SER A 316 4.56 2.11 29.98
CA SER A 316 4.58 3.32 30.81
C SER A 316 3.71 4.45 30.24
N GLY A 317 3.23 4.32 28.99
CA GLY A 317 2.44 5.34 28.31
C GLY A 317 3.23 6.60 27.94
N ALA A 318 4.56 6.48 27.85
CA ALA A 318 5.46 7.58 27.58
C ALA A 318 6.03 7.50 26.15
#